data_AF-A0A915BCW0-F1
#
_entry.id   AF-A0A915BCW0-F1
#
_cell.length_a   1.000
_cell.length_b   1.000
_cell.length_c   1.000
_cell.angle_alpha   90.00
_cell.angle_beta   90.00
_cell.angle_gamma   90.00
#
_symmetry.space_group_name_H-M   'P 1'
#
loop_
_entity.id
_entity.type
_entity.pdbx_description
1 polymer ?
#
loop_
_entity_poly.entity_id
_entity_poly.type
_entity_poly.pdbx_seq_one_letter_code
_entity_poly.pdbx_strand_id
1 'polypeptide(L)'
;LDNESEERALVGIIDEEKYENDCDVVWTHSVNRAFKDHKRNYYNDKMNYKNISKEELREQAEGYIRAIQWNLHYYYHGCCSWNWFYPHHYAPYISDVTDFADMEINFELSAPFHPFEQLMAVLPAASADCLPLPLQELMFDESSPILEFYPRDFETDLNGKKNDWEAVVLIPFINEKRLLDAIASKEERLTEEERRRNSHGPHLLFTTDPSNRTILKSSLSNAFPEIPNCIAKMTEVDMDEFRIPRSRVVHGLLKGVRMDVLFPGFPTMKHIPHSAELHFANISVFQQPSRKQSMILKIGERPELNKDMLLLAFDLIDKEVHIDWPILKRARVHTLWTAEKKYTKEGEDIVCNDLKKDEVDTYEDYVAMARKREFERCGIDVDERKGIALVCPMLGLQYRVEKQKVVIRRQWCPPEDARPVSINLLVQGALEDGGRDGKEYSLEEAYPVNSKVFIISPSSKYYGYSAVVRENNLLTKSTLTVSCTAPAVDVNFVDIIRNYDRFSVPWYSLHEIAKRTSLNKDVVARITGCVYMNACDRPTDATTAVYTSDRTAIGLELKFSKRNLSVPDYTRRTKEGYWQYSNKTVVLLQQYAQKLVPRDFEIYRRSA
;
A
#
# COMPACT_ATOMS: atom_id res chain seq x y z
N LEU A 1 65.14 8.23 -12.13
CA LEU A 1 65.55 8.22 -13.54
C LEU A 1 65.47 6.77 -13.99
N ASP A 2 64.51 6.56 -14.90
CA ASP A 2 64.26 5.40 -15.74
C ASP A 2 63.73 4.13 -15.06
N ASN A 3 62.40 4.12 -14.84
CA ASN A 3 61.50 3.03 -15.28
C ASN A 3 60.03 3.45 -15.13
N GLU A 4 59.66 4.61 -15.68
CA GLU A 4 58.26 5.08 -15.79
C GLU A 4 57.55 4.58 -17.08
N SER A 5 58.15 3.64 -17.82
CA SER A 5 57.67 3.26 -19.15
C SER A 5 56.89 1.94 -19.25
N GLU A 6 56.71 1.19 -18.17
CA GLU A 6 55.93 -0.07 -18.21
C GLU A 6 54.51 0.03 -17.63
N GLU A 7 54.16 1.10 -16.90
CA GLU A 7 52.83 1.25 -16.28
C GLU A 7 51.75 1.85 -17.20
N ARG A 8 52.11 2.28 -18.43
CA ARG A 8 51.17 2.96 -19.36
C ARG A 8 50.64 2.10 -20.50
N ALA A 9 50.91 0.80 -20.54
CA ALA A 9 50.57 -0.06 -21.68
C ALA A 9 49.50 -1.14 -21.42
N LEU A 10 48.65 -0.99 -20.39
CA LEU A 10 47.54 -1.92 -20.11
C LEU A 10 46.17 -1.26 -19.92
N VAL A 11 46.01 0.01 -20.29
CA VAL A 11 44.69 0.67 -20.39
C VAL A 11 44.10 0.39 -21.78
N GLY A 12 43.87 -0.89 -22.06
CA GLY A 12 43.19 -1.37 -23.26
C GLY A 12 41.88 -2.02 -22.86
N ILE A 13 40.77 -1.28 -23.07
CA ILE A 13 39.37 -1.74 -23.03
C ILE A 13 39.10 -2.74 -21.90
N ILE A 14 39.19 -2.24 -20.68
CA ILE A 14 38.64 -2.94 -19.53
C ILE A 14 37.18 -2.49 -19.43
N ASP A 15 36.27 -3.44 -19.63
CA ASP A 15 34.84 -3.29 -19.39
C ASP A 15 34.65 -2.99 -17.89
N GLU A 16 34.31 -1.74 -17.52
CA GLU A 16 34.28 -1.25 -16.13
C GLU A 16 33.40 -2.16 -15.24
N GLU A 17 32.30 -2.70 -15.76
CA GLU A 17 31.44 -3.66 -15.05
C GLU A 17 32.13 -5.01 -14.77
N LYS A 18 33.05 -5.47 -15.62
CA LYS A 18 33.82 -6.71 -15.39
C LYS A 18 34.99 -6.49 -14.44
N TYR A 19 35.61 -5.32 -14.49
CA TYR A 19 36.72 -4.96 -13.60
C TYR A 19 36.27 -4.77 -12.17
N GLU A 20 35.14 -4.09 -11.95
CA GLU A 20 34.56 -3.95 -10.60
C GLU A 20 34.17 -5.30 -9.97
N ASN A 21 33.94 -6.32 -10.77
CA ASN A 21 33.50 -7.65 -10.31
C ASN A 21 34.64 -8.69 -10.21
N ASP A 22 35.86 -8.38 -10.64
CA ASP A 22 37.02 -9.29 -10.51
C ASP A 22 37.84 -8.92 -9.26
N CYS A 23 37.42 -9.49 -8.12
CA CYS A 23 37.98 -9.17 -6.80
C CYS A 23 39.49 -9.40 -6.72
N ASP A 24 40.02 -10.43 -7.41
CA ASP A 24 41.44 -10.80 -7.34
C ASP A 24 42.34 -9.79 -8.09
N VAL A 25 41.80 -9.10 -9.10
CA VAL A 25 42.51 -8.07 -9.86
C VAL A 25 42.48 -6.71 -9.14
N VAL A 26 41.37 -6.40 -8.46
CA VAL A 26 41.16 -5.10 -7.79
C VAL A 26 41.73 -5.08 -6.36
N TRP A 27 41.77 -6.21 -5.67
CA TRP A 27 42.21 -6.31 -4.27
C TRP A 27 43.74 -6.34 -4.11
N THR A 28 44.38 -5.23 -4.46
CA THR A 28 45.84 -5.05 -4.33
C THR A 28 46.30 -4.88 -2.87
N HIS A 29 47.60 -5.01 -2.61
CA HIS A 29 48.18 -4.78 -1.28
C HIS A 29 47.94 -3.35 -0.75
N SER A 30 47.92 -2.35 -1.64
CA SER A 30 47.58 -0.97 -1.29
C SER A 30 46.12 -0.83 -0.89
N VAL A 31 45.19 -1.45 -1.63
CA VAL A 31 43.76 -1.50 -1.29
C VAL A 31 43.53 -2.21 0.05
N ASN A 32 44.17 -3.35 0.27
CA ASN A 32 44.08 -4.07 1.55
C ASN A 32 44.59 -3.24 2.73
N ARG A 33 45.70 -2.50 2.56
CA ARG A 33 46.21 -1.58 3.59
C ARG A 33 45.23 -0.44 3.85
N ALA A 34 44.76 0.23 2.80
CA ALA A 34 43.79 1.32 2.91
C ALA A 34 42.48 0.86 3.58
N PHE A 35 42.00 -0.34 3.25
CA PHE A 35 40.82 -0.93 3.88
C PHE A 35 41.04 -1.21 5.37
N LYS A 36 42.19 -1.76 5.76
CA LYS A 36 42.53 -1.97 7.18
C LYS A 36 42.62 -0.65 7.95
N ASP A 37 43.22 0.38 7.36
CA ASP A 37 43.31 1.71 7.96
C ASP A 37 41.91 2.35 8.08
N HIS A 38 41.06 2.20 7.07
CA HIS A 38 39.67 2.67 7.11
C HIS A 38 38.85 1.96 8.20
N LYS A 39 38.99 0.64 8.34
CA LYS A 39 38.36 -0.13 9.43
C LYS A 39 38.84 0.35 10.79
N ARG A 40 40.15 0.60 10.95
CA ARG A 40 40.70 1.12 12.20
C ARG A 40 40.08 2.47 12.55
N ASN A 41 40.00 3.38 11.59
CA ASN A 41 39.38 4.69 11.81
C ASN A 41 37.89 4.55 12.14
N TYR A 42 37.18 3.65 11.47
CA TYR A 42 35.78 3.38 11.77
C TYR A 42 35.55 2.96 13.23
N TYR A 43 36.28 1.94 13.73
CA TYR A 43 36.10 1.50 15.12
C TYR A 43 36.56 2.58 16.12
N ASN A 44 37.55 3.39 15.78
CA ASN A 44 37.97 4.52 16.61
C ASN A 44 36.88 5.61 16.65
N ASP A 45 36.48 6.12 15.49
CA ASP A 45 35.61 7.29 15.35
C ASP A 45 34.15 6.99 15.67
N LYS A 46 33.64 5.81 15.27
CA LYS A 46 32.22 5.44 15.42
C LYS A 46 31.95 4.68 16.72
N MET A 47 32.87 3.79 17.12
CA MET A 47 32.67 2.95 18.30
C MET A 47 33.45 3.45 19.53
N ASN A 48 34.23 4.53 19.40
CA ASN A 48 35.06 5.10 20.48
C ASN A 48 36.06 4.09 21.09
N TYR A 49 36.54 3.13 20.29
CA TYR A 49 37.51 2.14 20.73
C TYR A 49 38.91 2.75 20.81
N LYS A 50 39.46 2.81 22.03
CA LYS A 50 40.81 3.33 22.31
C LYS A 50 41.90 2.41 21.78
N ASN A 51 41.68 1.10 21.90
CA ASN A 51 42.48 0.05 21.30
C ASN A 51 41.57 -0.81 20.43
N ILE A 52 42.11 -1.36 19.34
CA ILE A 52 41.39 -2.32 18.49
C ILE A 52 42.12 -3.65 18.62
N SER A 53 41.89 -4.28 19.75
CA SER A 53 42.38 -5.63 20.06
C SER A 53 41.49 -6.68 19.40
N LYS A 54 41.95 -7.93 19.39
CA LYS A 54 41.14 -9.03 18.86
C LYS A 54 39.93 -9.30 19.75
N GLU A 55 40.06 -9.02 21.04
CA GLU A 55 39.05 -9.18 22.06
C GLU A 55 37.87 -8.24 21.81
N GLU A 56 38.13 -6.94 21.59
CA GLU A 56 37.08 -5.94 21.31
C GLU A 56 36.36 -6.22 19.97
N LEU A 57 37.09 -6.69 18.96
CA LEU A 57 36.50 -7.11 17.68
C LEU A 57 35.65 -8.39 17.83
N ARG A 58 36.12 -9.34 18.65
CA ARG A 58 35.39 -10.56 18.96
C ARG A 58 34.11 -10.27 19.72
N GLU A 59 34.15 -9.37 20.71
CA GLU A 59 32.97 -8.94 21.45
C GLU A 59 31.91 -8.33 20.51
N GLN A 60 32.32 -7.49 19.55
CA GLN A 60 31.43 -6.91 18.54
C GLN A 60 30.80 -8.00 17.65
N ALA A 61 31.61 -8.93 17.15
CA ALA A 61 31.14 -10.03 16.32
C ALA A 61 30.15 -10.91 17.09
N GLU A 62 30.49 -11.31 18.32
CA GLU A 62 29.63 -12.12 19.19
C GLU A 62 28.33 -11.38 19.54
N GLY A 63 28.40 -10.09 19.87
CA GLY A 63 27.23 -9.26 20.13
C GLY A 63 26.29 -9.20 18.93
N TYR A 64 26.84 -9.04 17.73
CA TYR A 64 26.06 -8.97 16.49
C TYR A 64 25.45 -10.31 16.09
N ILE A 65 26.19 -11.41 16.22
CA ILE A 65 25.66 -12.77 15.99
C ILE A 65 24.56 -13.11 16.99
N ARG A 66 24.73 -12.76 18.27
CA ARG A 66 23.70 -12.90 19.30
C ARG A 66 22.45 -12.09 18.94
N ALA A 67 22.59 -10.90 18.35
CA ALA A 67 21.47 -10.10 17.85
C ALA A 67 20.68 -10.79 16.74
N ILE A 68 21.38 -11.38 15.77
CA ILE A 68 20.74 -12.14 14.69
C ILE A 68 19.97 -13.32 15.27
N GLN A 69 20.57 -14.08 16.20
CA GLN A 69 19.91 -15.22 16.82
C GLN A 69 18.71 -14.81 17.69
N TRP A 70 18.81 -13.72 18.44
CA TRP A 70 17.69 -13.15 19.19
C TRP A 70 16.54 -12.79 18.25
N ASN A 71 16.82 -12.13 17.12
CA ASN A 71 15.82 -11.79 16.11
C ASN A 71 15.15 -13.05 15.51
N LEU A 72 15.92 -14.09 15.20
CA LEU A 72 15.36 -15.35 14.71
C LEU A 72 14.44 -15.99 15.75
N HIS A 73 14.84 -16.03 17.03
CA HIS A 73 13.95 -16.49 18.10
C HIS A 73 12.69 -15.64 18.19
N TYR A 74 12.82 -14.31 18.16
CA TYR A 74 11.70 -13.37 18.23
C TYR A 74 10.61 -13.69 17.20
N TYR A 75 10.99 -13.94 15.94
CA TYR A 75 10.04 -14.27 14.87
C TYR A 75 9.52 -15.71 14.89
N TYR A 76 10.34 -16.70 15.24
CA TYR A 76 9.96 -18.12 15.12
C TYR A 76 9.44 -18.74 16.42
N HIS A 77 9.82 -18.18 17.56
CA HIS A 77 9.60 -18.76 18.89
C HIS A 77 9.09 -17.75 19.93
N GLY A 78 8.89 -16.49 19.53
CA GLY A 78 8.58 -15.39 20.44
C GLY A 78 9.81 -14.83 21.16
N CYS A 79 9.60 -13.81 21.99
CA CYS A 79 10.67 -13.15 22.72
C CYS A 79 11.42 -14.14 23.62
N CYS A 80 12.74 -14.22 23.45
CA CYS A 80 13.61 -15.11 24.24
C CYS A 80 14.39 -14.39 25.35
N SER A 81 14.40 -13.06 25.34
CA SER A 81 14.99 -12.23 26.40
C SER A 81 14.47 -10.80 26.31
N TRP A 82 13.85 -10.31 27.37
CA TRP A 82 13.32 -8.95 27.47
C TRP A 82 14.40 -7.89 27.76
N ASN A 83 15.49 -8.26 28.42
CA ASN A 83 16.56 -7.35 28.82
C ASN A 83 17.76 -7.36 27.85
N TRP A 84 17.87 -8.36 26.98
CA TRP A 84 18.94 -8.39 25.98
C TRP A 84 18.75 -7.28 24.94
N PHE A 85 19.82 -6.53 24.67
CA PHE A 85 19.91 -5.56 23.59
C PHE A 85 21.31 -5.58 22.99
N TYR A 86 21.45 -5.00 21.79
CA TYR A 86 22.76 -4.83 21.15
C TYR A 86 23.43 -3.55 21.67
N PRO A 87 24.56 -3.63 22.42
CA PRO A 87 25.08 -2.52 23.21
C PRO A 87 25.98 -1.54 22.42
N HIS A 88 25.74 -1.39 21.12
CA HIS A 88 26.49 -0.50 20.26
C HIS A 88 25.55 0.20 19.25
N HIS A 89 25.88 1.44 18.88
CA HIS A 89 25.08 2.19 17.89
C HIS A 89 25.32 1.73 16.44
N TYR A 90 26.42 1.02 16.19
CA TYR A 90 26.81 0.59 14.85
C TYR A 90 27.10 -0.92 14.78
N ALA A 91 27.05 -1.48 13.58
CA ALA A 91 27.36 -2.89 13.32
C ALA A 91 28.88 -3.09 13.05
N PRO A 92 29.47 -4.25 13.35
CA PRO A 92 30.85 -4.55 12.94
C PRO A 92 30.98 -4.63 11.42
N TYR A 93 32.22 -4.56 10.93
CA TYR A 93 32.50 -4.92 9.54
C TYR A 93 32.25 -6.41 9.32
N ILE A 94 31.64 -6.76 8.18
CA ILE A 94 31.42 -8.17 7.78
C ILE A 94 32.72 -8.98 7.83
N SER A 95 33.83 -8.39 7.39
CA SER A 95 35.16 -9.03 7.43
C SER A 95 35.70 -9.36 8.83
N ASP A 96 35.10 -8.84 9.90
CA ASP A 96 35.45 -9.15 11.30
C ASP A 96 34.44 -10.10 11.97
N VAL A 97 33.32 -10.41 11.31
CA VAL A 97 32.33 -11.38 11.81
C VAL A 97 32.77 -12.78 11.38
N THR A 98 33.80 -13.31 12.04
CA THR A 98 34.37 -14.64 11.81
C THR A 98 34.45 -15.46 13.10
N ASP A 99 34.76 -16.75 12.99
CA ASP A 99 35.10 -17.63 14.13
C ASP A 99 34.03 -17.76 15.23
N PHE A 100 32.74 -17.63 14.87
CA PHE A 100 31.60 -17.70 15.80
C PHE A 100 30.84 -19.04 15.76
N ALA A 101 31.33 -20.04 15.02
CA ALA A 101 30.63 -21.31 14.83
C ALA A 101 30.40 -22.08 16.14
N ASP A 102 31.37 -22.01 17.07
CA ASP A 102 31.32 -22.67 18.38
C ASP A 102 30.81 -21.74 19.50
N MET A 103 30.24 -20.58 19.15
CA MET A 103 29.76 -19.60 20.11
C MET A 103 28.53 -20.15 20.88
N GLU A 104 28.60 -20.15 22.20
CA GLU A 104 27.44 -20.45 23.04
C GLU A 104 26.49 -19.24 23.11
N ILE A 105 25.25 -19.44 22.68
CA ILE A 105 24.22 -18.40 22.67
C ILE A 105 23.11 -18.81 23.64
N ASN A 106 23.12 -18.18 24.81
CA ASN A 106 22.11 -18.37 25.85
C ASN A 106 21.36 -17.07 26.11
N PHE A 107 20.05 -17.17 26.31
CA PHE A 107 19.18 -16.05 26.61
C PHE A 107 18.40 -16.34 27.88
N GLU A 108 18.37 -15.37 28.78
CA GLU A 108 17.47 -15.36 29.92
C GLU A 108 16.22 -14.59 29.53
N LEU A 109 15.04 -15.19 29.73
CA LEU A 109 13.77 -14.58 29.30
C LEU A 109 13.56 -13.23 29.97
N SER A 110 13.88 -13.10 31.26
CA SER A 110 13.63 -11.90 32.06
C SER A 110 12.15 -11.50 32.05
N ALA A 111 11.81 -10.31 32.54
CA ALA A 111 10.44 -9.79 32.55
C ALA A 111 10.33 -8.52 31.71
N PRO A 112 9.18 -8.25 31.08
CA PRO A 112 8.93 -6.96 30.46
C PRO A 112 8.84 -5.87 31.53
N PHE A 113 9.33 -4.67 31.21
CA PHE A 113 9.12 -3.49 32.04
C PHE A 113 7.63 -3.21 32.31
N HIS A 114 7.36 -2.64 33.48
CA HIS A 114 6.09 -2.00 33.76
C HIS A 114 5.92 -0.75 32.88
N PRO A 115 4.67 -0.30 32.63
CA PRO A 115 4.41 0.84 31.76
C PRO A 115 5.25 2.09 32.06
N PHE A 116 5.41 2.49 33.33
CA PHE A 116 6.20 3.66 33.69
C PHE A 116 7.70 3.45 33.57
N GLU A 117 8.20 2.24 33.85
CA GLU A 117 9.60 1.87 33.63
C GLU A 117 9.95 1.98 32.14
N GLN A 118 9.10 1.45 31.27
CA GLN A 118 9.23 1.58 29.82
C GLN A 118 9.16 3.05 29.37
N LEU A 119 8.22 3.84 29.89
CA LEU A 119 8.11 5.26 29.53
C LEU A 119 9.35 6.06 29.95
N MET A 120 9.88 5.80 31.14
CA MET A 120 11.14 6.39 31.59
C MET A 120 12.32 5.95 30.72
N ALA A 121 12.31 4.71 30.22
CA ALA A 121 13.37 4.19 29.35
C ALA A 121 13.33 4.74 27.91
N VAL A 122 12.17 5.21 27.44
CA VAL A 122 11.95 5.56 26.03
C VAL A 122 11.75 7.06 25.81
N LEU A 123 11.02 7.73 26.71
CA LEU A 123 10.63 9.12 26.49
C LEU A 123 11.81 10.07 26.74
N PRO A 124 12.01 11.08 25.88
CA PRO A 124 12.90 12.18 26.18
C PRO A 124 12.26 13.08 27.26
N ALA A 125 13.10 13.87 27.92
CA ALA A 125 12.66 14.85 28.92
C ALA A 125 11.59 15.81 28.38
N ALA A 126 11.63 16.17 27.09
CA ALA A 126 10.63 17.02 26.45
C ALA A 126 9.19 16.46 26.48
N SER A 127 9.01 15.17 26.73
CA SER A 127 7.69 14.50 26.85
C SER A 127 7.39 14.03 28.28
N ALA A 128 8.07 14.60 29.29
CA ALA A 128 7.88 14.24 30.69
C ALA A 128 6.41 14.37 31.16
N ASP A 129 5.62 15.27 30.57
CA ASP A 129 4.19 15.43 30.89
C ASP A 129 3.36 14.14 30.68
N CYS A 130 3.87 13.15 29.95
CA CYS A 130 3.25 11.83 29.81
C CYS A 130 3.42 10.91 31.04
N LEU A 131 4.29 11.28 31.98
CA LEU A 131 4.59 10.53 33.21
C LEU A 131 3.90 11.13 34.44
N PRO A 132 3.68 10.35 35.50
CA PRO A 132 3.34 10.86 36.83
C PRO A 132 4.33 11.94 37.31
N LEU A 133 3.82 13.00 37.93
CA LEU A 133 4.63 14.11 38.45
C LEU A 133 5.88 13.67 39.25
N PRO A 134 5.83 12.66 40.16
CA PRO A 134 7.01 12.23 40.91
C PRO A 134 8.14 11.66 40.05
N LEU A 135 7.82 11.09 38.89
CA LEU A 135 8.80 10.49 37.97
C LEU A 135 9.42 11.52 37.03
N GLN A 136 8.68 12.58 36.70
CA GLN A 136 9.19 13.68 35.86
C GLN A 136 10.45 14.32 36.44
N GLU A 137 10.51 14.45 37.77
CA GLU A 137 11.67 15.00 38.49
C GLU A 137 12.98 14.29 38.12
N LEU A 138 12.93 12.97 37.89
CA LEU A 138 14.12 12.17 37.56
C LEU A 138 14.74 12.53 36.20
N MET A 139 13.99 13.20 35.30
CA MET A 139 14.46 13.61 33.98
C MET A 139 15.13 14.99 33.94
N PHE A 140 14.94 15.82 34.97
CA PHE A 140 15.41 17.23 34.95
C PHE A 140 16.23 17.64 36.16
N ASP A 141 16.05 16.97 37.30
CA ASP A 141 16.74 17.32 38.54
C ASP A 141 18.25 17.01 38.42
N GLU A 142 19.09 18.00 38.70
CA GLU A 142 20.56 17.87 38.70
C GLU A 142 21.05 16.81 39.70
N SER A 143 20.26 16.54 40.74
CA SER A 143 20.55 15.48 41.72
C SER A 143 20.07 14.09 41.30
N SER A 144 19.41 13.96 40.15
CA SER A 144 18.89 12.67 39.67
C SER A 144 20.03 11.69 39.36
N PRO A 145 19.97 10.45 39.87
CA PRO A 145 20.99 9.43 39.63
C PRO A 145 21.01 8.92 38.18
N ILE A 146 20.07 9.35 37.34
CA ILE A 146 19.89 8.90 35.96
C ILE A 146 19.80 10.07 34.96
N LEU A 147 20.16 11.29 35.37
CA LEU A 147 20.09 12.49 34.52
C LEU A 147 20.88 12.34 33.22
N GLU A 148 22.01 11.61 33.25
CA GLU A 148 22.85 11.36 32.09
C GLU A 148 22.10 10.66 30.94
N PHE A 149 21.02 9.94 31.23
CA PHE A 149 20.20 9.26 30.21
C PHE A 149 19.28 10.23 29.43
N TYR A 150 19.15 11.48 29.88
CA TYR A 150 18.25 12.48 29.30
C TYR A 150 19.02 13.72 28.82
N PRO A 151 19.93 13.58 27.83
CA PRO A 151 20.68 14.70 27.29
C PRO A 151 19.72 15.72 26.64
N ARG A 152 19.98 17.02 26.86
CA ARG A 152 19.23 18.11 26.22
C ARG A 152 19.58 18.22 24.72
N ASP A 153 20.86 18.03 24.43
CA ASP A 153 21.43 18.01 23.08
C ASP A 153 22.13 16.67 22.87
N PHE A 154 21.93 16.06 21.72
CA PHE A 154 22.56 14.79 21.35
C PHE A 154 23.06 14.85 19.91
N GLU A 155 24.10 14.06 19.62
CA GLU A 155 24.69 14.01 18.29
C GLU A 155 23.93 13.03 17.38
N THR A 156 23.89 13.34 16.08
CA THR A 156 23.31 12.49 15.05
C THR A 156 24.30 12.25 13.93
N ASP A 157 24.43 11.01 13.48
CA ASP A 157 25.31 10.63 12.37
C ASP A 157 24.50 10.09 11.17
N LEU A 158 24.53 10.81 10.05
CA LEU A 158 23.85 10.38 8.82
C LEU A 158 24.45 9.10 8.21
N ASN A 159 25.71 8.76 8.49
CA ASN A 159 26.37 7.54 8.02
C ASN A 159 26.05 7.14 6.56
N GLY A 160 26.22 8.09 5.63
CA GLY A 160 25.97 7.88 4.19
C GLY A 160 24.49 7.87 3.78
N LYS A 161 23.56 8.13 4.70
CA LYS A 161 22.13 8.33 4.42
C LYS A 161 21.84 9.77 4.02
N LYS A 162 20.71 9.96 3.35
CA LYS A 162 20.31 11.27 2.82
C LYS A 162 19.29 11.98 3.69
N ASN A 163 18.55 11.23 4.49
CA ASN A 163 17.45 11.76 5.27
C ASN A 163 17.75 11.68 6.76
N ASP A 164 17.39 12.71 7.51
CA ASP A 164 17.70 12.82 8.94
C ASP A 164 17.05 11.72 9.78
N TRP A 165 15.88 11.21 9.39
CA TRP A 165 15.21 10.10 10.07
C TRP A 165 15.93 8.75 9.88
N GLU A 166 16.93 8.68 9.00
CA GLU A 166 17.81 7.53 8.84
C GLU A 166 19.13 7.71 9.61
N ALA A 167 19.35 8.87 10.23
CA ALA A 167 20.55 9.14 11.01
C ALA A 167 20.60 8.28 12.28
N VAL A 168 21.80 7.88 12.67
CA VAL A 168 22.09 7.22 13.94
C VAL A 168 22.01 8.26 15.04
N VAL A 169 21.14 8.04 16.03
CA VAL A 169 20.97 8.92 17.19
C VAL A 169 21.89 8.45 18.31
N LEU A 170 22.87 9.27 18.67
CA LEU A 170 23.91 8.93 19.65
C LEU A 170 23.49 9.36 21.05
N ILE A 171 22.63 8.54 21.66
CA ILE A 171 22.21 8.66 23.07
C ILE A 171 22.83 7.55 23.92
N PRO A 172 23.08 7.81 25.21
CA PRO A 172 23.60 6.78 26.13
C PRO A 172 22.60 5.64 26.30
N PHE A 173 23.12 4.42 26.46
CA PHE A 173 22.31 3.26 26.79
C PHE A 173 21.94 3.27 28.28
N ILE A 174 20.66 3.06 28.56
CA ILE A 174 20.14 3.06 29.92
C ILE A 174 20.62 1.81 30.67
N ASN A 175 21.13 2.02 31.87
CA ASN A 175 21.40 0.93 32.80
C ASN A 175 20.10 0.54 33.52
N GLU A 176 19.58 -0.64 33.22
CA GLU A 176 18.32 -1.18 33.77
C GLU A 176 18.24 -1.04 35.28
N LYS A 177 19.26 -1.51 36.02
CA LYS A 177 19.25 -1.48 37.48
C LYS A 177 19.17 -0.06 38.03
N ARG A 178 19.98 0.87 37.50
CA ARG A 178 19.96 2.28 37.93
C ARG A 178 18.60 2.94 37.66
N LEU A 179 17.97 2.61 36.53
CA LEU A 179 16.65 3.11 36.18
C LEU A 179 15.60 2.62 37.19
N LEU A 180 15.53 1.30 37.42
CA LEU A 180 14.55 0.68 38.31
C LEU A 180 14.72 1.16 39.76
N ASP A 181 15.95 1.25 40.26
CA ASP A 181 16.25 1.78 41.60
C ASP A 181 15.78 3.24 41.76
N ALA A 182 15.97 4.07 40.72
CA ALA A 182 15.53 5.47 40.73
C ALA A 182 14.00 5.60 40.72
N ILE A 183 13.31 4.77 39.93
CA ILE A 183 11.83 4.75 39.87
C ILE A 183 11.24 4.27 41.20
N ALA A 184 11.79 3.19 41.77
CA ALA A 184 11.36 2.65 43.06
C ALA A 184 11.43 3.70 44.18
N SER A 185 12.44 4.58 44.16
CA SER A 185 12.56 5.68 45.13
C SER A 185 11.40 6.69 45.12
N LYS A 186 10.63 6.75 44.03
CA LYS A 186 9.49 7.66 43.83
C LYS A 186 8.14 6.95 43.86
N GLU A 187 8.11 5.62 43.88
CA GLU A 187 6.89 4.81 43.75
C GLU A 187 5.89 5.08 44.88
N GLU A 188 6.37 5.35 46.10
CA GLU A 188 5.52 5.69 47.24
C GLU A 188 4.68 6.95 47.02
N ARG A 189 5.15 7.86 46.16
CA ARG A 189 4.48 9.14 45.85
C ARG A 189 3.44 9.02 44.73
N LEU A 190 3.31 7.85 44.10
CA LEU A 190 2.31 7.61 43.06
C LEU A 190 0.92 7.45 43.66
N THR A 191 -0.08 8.03 42.99
CA THR A 191 -1.50 7.86 43.34
C THR A 191 -1.96 6.42 43.09
N GLU A 192 -3.08 6.02 43.71
CA GLU A 192 -3.65 4.67 43.53
C GLU A 192 -4.04 4.39 42.07
N GLU A 193 -4.59 5.40 41.38
CA GLU A 193 -4.91 5.29 39.95
C GLU A 193 -3.65 5.05 39.11
N GLU A 194 -2.58 5.79 39.39
CA GLU A 194 -1.30 5.66 38.70
C GLU A 194 -0.67 4.29 38.92
N ARG A 195 -0.70 3.78 40.16
CA ARG A 195 -0.24 2.42 40.48
C ARG A 195 -1.06 1.37 39.74
N ARG A 196 -2.38 1.53 39.67
CA ARG A 196 -3.27 0.60 38.96
C ARG A 196 -2.95 0.54 37.46
N ARG A 197 -2.74 1.68 36.80
CA ARG A 197 -2.39 1.69 35.36
C ARG A 197 -0.93 1.29 35.07
N ASN A 198 -0.08 1.22 36.08
CA ASN A 198 1.30 0.71 35.98
C ASN A 198 1.38 -0.83 36.08
N SER A 199 0.38 -1.55 35.57
CA SER A 199 0.32 -3.01 35.60
C SER A 199 0.04 -3.58 34.20
N HIS A 200 0.45 -4.83 33.96
CA HIS A 200 0.11 -5.54 32.72
C HIS A 200 -1.36 -6.03 32.78
N GLY A 201 -2.05 -5.96 31.66
CA GLY A 201 -3.46 -6.37 31.53
C GLY A 201 -3.65 -7.61 30.67
N PRO A 202 -4.83 -8.26 30.75
CA PRO A 202 -5.18 -9.42 29.92
C PRO A 202 -5.52 -9.02 28.48
N HIS A 203 -5.67 -10.02 27.61
CA HIS A 203 -6.33 -9.84 26.31
C HIS A 203 -7.83 -9.74 26.50
N LEU A 204 -8.53 -9.06 25.58
CA LEU A 204 -9.98 -8.90 25.60
C LEU A 204 -10.62 -9.61 24.40
N LEU A 205 -11.45 -10.61 24.67
CA LEU A 205 -12.22 -11.32 23.65
C LEU A 205 -13.65 -10.79 23.57
N PHE A 206 -14.02 -10.29 22.40
CA PHE A 206 -15.38 -9.81 22.10
C PHE A 206 -16.14 -10.83 21.27
N THR A 207 -17.30 -11.25 21.75
CA THR A 207 -18.20 -12.19 21.08
C THR A 207 -19.62 -11.64 21.02
N THR A 208 -20.45 -12.19 20.15
CA THR A 208 -21.85 -11.80 20.05
C THR A 208 -22.72 -12.78 20.83
N ASP A 209 -23.51 -12.29 21.78
CA ASP A 209 -24.52 -13.05 22.52
C ASP A 209 -25.91 -12.39 22.34
N PRO A 210 -26.70 -12.85 21.36
CA PRO A 210 -28.05 -12.31 21.12
C PRO A 210 -29.02 -12.54 22.29
N SER A 211 -28.71 -13.47 23.19
CA SER A 211 -29.57 -13.89 24.30
C SER A 211 -29.45 -12.95 25.51
N ASN A 212 -28.29 -12.33 25.70
CA ASN A 212 -28.01 -11.47 26.84
C ASN A 212 -27.84 -10.01 26.40
N ARG A 213 -28.94 -9.26 26.42
CA ARG A 213 -28.94 -7.84 26.06
C ARG A 213 -28.65 -6.99 27.29
N THR A 214 -27.56 -6.24 27.24
CA THR A 214 -27.16 -5.34 28.33
C THR A 214 -27.18 -3.89 27.87
N ILE A 215 -27.34 -2.98 28.83
CA ILE A 215 -27.17 -1.54 28.58
C ILE A 215 -25.69 -1.22 28.75
N LEU A 216 -25.02 -0.84 27.67
CA LEU A 216 -23.64 -0.37 27.71
C LEU A 216 -23.62 1.15 27.90
N LYS A 217 -23.13 1.58 29.07
CA LYS A 217 -22.91 3.00 29.35
C LYS A 217 -21.73 3.51 28.53
N SER A 218 -21.88 4.73 28.02
CA SER A 218 -20.81 5.40 27.28
C SER A 218 -19.77 5.96 28.24
N SER A 219 -18.48 5.73 27.96
CA SER A 219 -17.37 6.38 28.65
C SER A 219 -17.26 7.88 28.31
N LEU A 220 -17.90 8.32 27.22
CA LEU A 220 -17.95 9.71 26.74
C LEU A 220 -19.41 10.07 26.43
N SER A 221 -20.23 10.18 27.47
CA SER A 221 -21.68 10.44 27.36
C SER A 221 -22.04 11.70 26.55
N ASN A 222 -21.13 12.67 26.49
CA ASN A 222 -21.33 13.92 25.74
C ASN A 222 -21.19 13.74 24.22
N ALA A 223 -20.46 12.71 23.76
CA ALA A 223 -20.18 12.47 22.34
C ALA A 223 -20.90 11.22 21.81
N PHE A 224 -21.03 10.18 22.64
CA PHE A 224 -21.63 8.92 22.24
C PHE A 224 -22.77 8.55 23.19
N PRO A 225 -23.98 8.30 22.67
CA PRO A 225 -25.10 7.85 23.50
C PRO A 225 -24.85 6.43 24.01
N GLU A 226 -25.53 6.08 25.10
CA GLU A 226 -25.54 4.72 25.63
C GLU A 226 -26.16 3.74 24.62
N ILE A 227 -25.71 2.48 24.64
CA ILE A 227 -26.25 1.43 23.78
C ILE A 227 -27.20 0.56 24.62
N PRO A 228 -28.52 0.69 24.47
CA PRO A 228 -29.48 0.04 25.36
C PRO A 228 -29.64 -1.47 25.10
N ASN A 229 -29.31 -1.95 23.90
CA ASN A 229 -29.42 -3.35 23.50
C ASN A 229 -28.07 -3.87 23.01
N CYS A 230 -27.03 -3.75 23.84
CA CYS A 230 -25.72 -4.30 23.51
C CYS A 230 -25.79 -5.83 23.53
N ILE A 231 -25.38 -6.45 22.43
CA ILE A 231 -25.25 -7.91 22.28
C ILE A 231 -23.78 -8.36 22.29
N ALA A 232 -22.85 -7.42 22.52
CA ALA A 232 -21.43 -7.74 22.61
C ALA A 232 -21.12 -8.21 24.04
N LYS A 233 -20.49 -9.38 24.14
CA LYS A 233 -19.98 -9.95 25.38
C LYS A 233 -18.45 -9.86 25.35
N MET A 234 -17.90 -9.23 26.39
CA MET A 234 -16.46 -9.13 26.62
C MET A 234 -16.05 -10.15 27.67
N THR A 235 -14.98 -10.90 27.41
CA THR A 235 -14.33 -11.80 28.37
C THR A 235 -12.84 -11.56 28.37
N GLU A 236 -12.24 -11.54 29.55
CA GLU A 236 -10.79 -11.46 29.70
C GLU A 236 -10.15 -12.82 29.38
N VAL A 237 -9.05 -12.78 28.65
CA VAL A 237 -8.22 -13.94 28.29
C VAL A 237 -6.83 -13.68 28.85
N ASP A 238 -6.27 -14.66 29.54
CA ASP A 238 -4.97 -14.53 30.19
C ASP A 238 -3.88 -14.08 29.20
N MET A 239 -2.97 -13.22 29.66
CA MET A 239 -1.92 -12.63 28.82
C MET A 239 -1.04 -13.71 28.15
N ASP A 240 -0.86 -14.85 28.82
CA ASP A 240 0.02 -15.94 28.39
C ASP A 240 -0.72 -17.06 27.64
N GLU A 241 -2.03 -16.95 27.43
CA GLU A 241 -2.86 -17.97 26.74
C GLU A 241 -2.31 -18.35 25.36
N PHE A 242 -1.71 -17.38 24.64
CA PHE A 242 -1.16 -17.58 23.30
C PHE A 242 0.34 -17.92 23.29
N ARG A 243 0.98 -18.12 24.44
CA ARG A 243 2.38 -18.57 24.51
C ARG A 243 2.46 -20.07 24.23
N ILE A 244 2.73 -20.41 22.98
CA ILE A 244 2.81 -21.81 22.53
C ILE A 244 4.20 -22.39 22.85
N PRO A 245 4.30 -23.56 23.50
CA PRO A 245 5.56 -24.26 23.67
C PRO A 245 6.23 -24.57 22.33
N ARG A 246 7.55 -24.37 22.23
CA ARG A 246 8.32 -24.58 20.98
C ARG A 246 8.09 -25.96 20.35
N SER A 247 7.90 -27.00 21.15
CA SER A 247 7.62 -28.37 20.68
C SER A 247 6.29 -28.56 19.96
N ARG A 248 5.37 -27.60 20.09
CA ARG A 248 4.04 -27.62 19.44
C ARG A 248 3.94 -26.69 18.23
N VAL A 249 4.96 -25.87 17.98
CA VAL A 249 4.98 -24.96 16.84
C VAL A 249 5.18 -25.78 15.57
N VAL A 250 4.24 -25.69 14.63
CA VAL A 250 4.36 -26.33 13.31
C VAL A 250 4.99 -25.33 12.36
N HIS A 251 6.19 -25.65 11.88
CA HIS A 251 6.87 -24.84 10.87
C HIS A 251 6.44 -25.27 9.47
N GLY A 252 6.08 -24.30 8.62
CA GLY A 252 5.66 -24.54 7.24
C GLY A 252 4.16 -24.79 7.08
N LEU A 253 3.80 -25.52 6.02
CA LEU A 253 2.39 -25.76 5.68
C LEU A 253 1.75 -26.79 6.61
N LEU A 254 0.55 -26.47 7.08
CA LEU A 254 -0.28 -27.42 7.84
C LEU A 254 -0.74 -28.58 6.95
N LYS A 255 -1.08 -29.70 7.59
CA LYS A 255 -1.64 -30.86 6.90
C LYS A 255 -2.99 -30.51 6.25
N GLY A 256 -3.14 -30.81 4.97
CA GLY A 256 -4.39 -30.60 4.22
C GLY A 256 -4.49 -29.28 3.45
N VAL A 257 -3.43 -28.47 3.39
CA VAL A 257 -3.39 -27.27 2.56
C VAL A 257 -3.46 -27.66 1.07
N ARG A 258 -4.46 -27.13 0.37
CA ARG A 258 -4.69 -27.39 -1.06
C ARG A 258 -4.07 -26.26 -1.88
N MET A 259 -2.91 -26.53 -2.48
CA MET A 259 -2.16 -25.53 -3.27
C MET A 259 -2.56 -25.47 -4.76
N ASP A 260 -3.44 -26.37 -5.21
CA ASP A 260 -3.87 -26.48 -6.61
C ASP A 260 -5.31 -25.98 -6.82
N VAL A 261 -6.00 -25.64 -5.73
CA VAL A 261 -7.32 -25.01 -5.77
C VAL A 261 -7.13 -23.50 -5.87
N LEU A 262 -7.84 -22.88 -6.82
CA LEU A 262 -7.92 -21.43 -6.92
C LEU A 262 -8.84 -20.90 -5.81
N PHE A 263 -8.28 -20.07 -4.94
CA PHE A 263 -9.05 -19.28 -3.99
C PHE A 263 -9.22 -17.86 -4.57
N PRO A 264 -10.45 -17.39 -4.83
CA PRO A 264 -10.68 -16.07 -5.41
C PRO A 264 -9.94 -14.97 -4.65
N GLY A 265 -9.15 -14.17 -5.37
CA GLY A 265 -8.34 -13.10 -4.80
C GLY A 265 -6.90 -13.48 -4.45
N PHE A 266 -6.55 -14.77 -4.43
CA PHE A 266 -5.18 -15.24 -4.21
C PHE A 266 -4.50 -15.56 -5.54
N PRO A 267 -3.29 -15.04 -5.81
CA PRO A 267 -2.56 -15.34 -7.03
C PRO A 267 -2.04 -16.78 -7.06
N THR A 268 -1.99 -17.37 -8.25
CA THR A 268 -1.30 -18.64 -8.50
C THR A 268 -0.69 -18.66 -9.90
N MET A 269 0.58 -19.05 -9.98
CA MET A 269 1.32 -19.16 -11.23
C MET A 269 1.20 -20.54 -11.88
N LYS A 270 0.54 -21.51 -11.24
CA LYS A 270 0.55 -22.92 -11.65
C LYS A 270 -0.22 -23.24 -12.93
N HIS A 271 -1.20 -22.40 -13.31
CA HIS A 271 -2.13 -22.72 -14.39
C HIS A 271 -1.58 -22.46 -15.80
N ILE A 272 -0.48 -21.74 -15.92
CA ILE A 272 0.13 -21.42 -17.22
C ILE A 272 1.59 -21.87 -17.17
N PRO A 273 2.07 -22.71 -18.12
CA PRO A 273 3.49 -23.04 -18.21
C PRO A 273 4.29 -21.79 -18.58
N HIS A 274 5.38 -21.52 -17.86
CA HIS A 274 6.20 -20.32 -18.07
C HIS A 274 7.65 -20.56 -17.64
N SER A 275 8.56 -19.78 -18.20
CA SER A 275 9.93 -19.60 -17.69
C SER A 275 10.08 -18.20 -17.11
N ALA A 276 11.10 -18.01 -16.26
CA ALA A 276 11.33 -16.75 -15.57
C ALA A 276 12.80 -16.35 -15.69
N GLU A 277 13.06 -15.12 -16.15
CA GLU A 277 14.41 -14.58 -16.33
C GLU A 277 14.51 -13.14 -15.84
N LEU A 278 15.65 -12.74 -15.26
CA LEU A 278 15.90 -11.37 -14.82
C LEU A 278 16.35 -10.50 -15.99
N HIS A 279 15.60 -9.44 -16.29
CA HIS A 279 15.90 -8.52 -17.39
C HIS A 279 15.66 -7.04 -17.01
N PHE A 280 16.39 -6.13 -17.65
CA PHE A 280 16.13 -4.69 -17.58
C PHE A 280 15.02 -4.31 -18.58
N ALA A 281 13.76 -4.36 -18.13
CA ALA A 281 12.59 -4.20 -19.00
C ALA A 281 11.75 -2.93 -18.74
N ASN A 282 12.25 -1.96 -17.95
CA ASN A 282 11.55 -0.70 -17.64
C ASN A 282 10.12 -0.90 -17.09
N ILE A 283 9.91 -1.95 -16.30
CA ILE A 283 8.59 -2.28 -15.73
C ILE A 283 8.11 -1.16 -14.81
N SER A 284 6.88 -0.71 -15.03
CA SER A 284 6.25 0.42 -14.35
C SER A 284 5.14 -0.06 -13.42
N VAL A 285 5.52 -0.50 -12.22
CA VAL A 285 4.57 -0.88 -11.15
C VAL A 285 3.93 0.36 -10.52
N PHE A 286 4.72 1.42 -10.35
CA PHE A 286 4.32 2.69 -9.76
C PHE A 286 4.34 3.83 -10.81
N GLN A 287 4.71 5.04 -10.40
CA GLN A 287 4.70 6.22 -11.27
C GLN A 287 5.85 6.27 -12.26
N GLN A 288 6.97 5.60 -11.97
CA GLN A 288 8.17 5.62 -12.80
C GLN A 288 8.62 4.20 -13.15
N PRO A 289 9.20 3.99 -14.34
CA PRO A 289 9.84 2.73 -14.70
C PRO A 289 10.94 2.33 -13.72
N SER A 290 11.03 1.04 -13.43
CA SER A 290 12.14 0.46 -12.67
C SER A 290 13.45 0.64 -13.45
N ARG A 291 14.50 1.09 -12.75
CA ARG A 291 15.87 1.11 -13.26
C ARG A 291 16.64 -0.18 -12.96
N LYS A 292 16.06 -1.08 -12.18
CA LYS A 292 16.65 -2.37 -11.81
C LYS A 292 16.01 -3.50 -12.62
N GLN A 293 16.69 -4.63 -12.68
CA GLN A 293 16.15 -5.85 -13.27
C GLN A 293 14.81 -6.23 -12.63
N SER A 294 13.91 -6.74 -13.46
CA SER A 294 12.63 -7.32 -13.06
C SER A 294 12.58 -8.77 -13.52
N MET A 295 11.88 -9.63 -12.77
CA MET A 295 11.65 -11.00 -13.19
C MET A 295 10.59 -11.02 -14.29
N ILE A 296 10.99 -11.38 -15.50
CA ILE A 296 10.12 -11.45 -16.67
C ILE A 296 9.66 -12.87 -16.86
N LEU A 297 8.34 -13.06 -16.93
CA LEU A 297 7.69 -14.35 -17.10
C LEU A 297 7.38 -14.56 -18.57
N LYS A 298 8.12 -15.45 -19.23
CA LYS A 298 7.86 -15.83 -20.63
C LYS A 298 6.88 -16.99 -20.66
N ILE A 299 5.77 -16.80 -21.35
CA ILE A 299 4.75 -17.84 -21.47
C ILE A 299 5.25 -18.97 -22.37
N GLY A 300 5.24 -20.19 -21.85
CA GLY A 300 5.65 -21.39 -22.58
C GLY A 300 4.58 -21.88 -23.57
N GLU A 301 4.92 -22.94 -24.30
CA GLU A 301 3.99 -23.56 -25.25
C GLU A 301 2.77 -24.16 -24.54
N ARG A 302 1.58 -23.93 -25.11
CA ARG A 302 0.30 -24.41 -24.61
C ARG A 302 -0.41 -25.28 -25.66
N PRO A 303 -0.29 -26.62 -25.57
CA PRO A 303 -0.84 -27.54 -26.57
C PRO A 303 -2.35 -27.39 -26.79
N GLU A 304 -3.10 -27.02 -25.75
CA GLU A 304 -4.55 -26.76 -25.83
C GLU A 304 -4.89 -25.59 -26.76
N LEU A 305 -3.95 -24.66 -26.95
CA LEU A 305 -4.09 -23.53 -27.86
C LEU A 305 -3.58 -23.86 -29.27
N ASN A 306 -2.91 -25.00 -29.50
CA ASN A 306 -2.40 -25.43 -30.81
C ASN A 306 -3.50 -26.05 -31.70
N LYS A 307 -4.61 -25.34 -31.82
CA LYS A 307 -5.72 -25.66 -32.72
C LYS A 307 -5.93 -24.52 -33.72
N ASP A 308 -6.66 -24.79 -34.79
CA ASP A 308 -7.10 -23.75 -35.70
C ASP A 308 -7.99 -22.71 -34.96
N MET A 309 -7.92 -21.45 -35.39
CA MET A 309 -8.60 -20.34 -34.72
C MET A 309 -10.12 -20.50 -34.72
N LEU A 310 -10.71 -21.13 -35.74
CA LEU A 310 -12.15 -21.46 -35.77
C LEU A 310 -12.53 -22.45 -34.67
N LEU A 311 -11.71 -23.48 -34.45
CA LEU A 311 -11.94 -24.46 -33.38
C LEU A 311 -11.73 -23.83 -31.99
N LEU A 312 -10.73 -22.97 -31.84
CA LEU A 312 -10.52 -22.21 -30.61
C LEU A 312 -11.70 -21.28 -30.31
N ALA A 313 -12.24 -20.62 -31.34
CA ALA A 313 -13.41 -19.77 -31.19
C ALA A 313 -14.63 -20.57 -30.72
N PHE A 314 -14.83 -21.78 -31.24
CA PHE A 314 -15.88 -22.69 -30.76
C PHE A 314 -15.67 -23.13 -29.30
N ASP A 315 -14.42 -23.40 -28.91
CA ASP A 315 -14.06 -23.84 -27.56
C ASP A 315 -14.08 -22.72 -26.51
N LEU A 316 -13.90 -21.45 -26.92
CA LEU A 316 -13.73 -20.31 -26.02
C LEU A 316 -14.96 -19.39 -25.98
N ILE A 317 -15.56 -19.05 -27.11
CA ILE A 317 -16.66 -18.08 -27.17
C ILE A 317 -17.85 -18.59 -26.35
N ASP A 318 -18.46 -17.71 -25.57
CA ASP A 318 -19.53 -18.00 -24.61
C ASP A 318 -19.16 -18.93 -23.45
N LYS A 319 -17.89 -19.38 -23.34
CA LYS A 319 -17.42 -20.17 -22.21
C LYS A 319 -16.85 -19.29 -21.10
N GLU A 320 -16.89 -19.85 -19.90
CA GLU A 320 -16.29 -19.25 -18.72
C GLU A 320 -14.79 -19.57 -18.69
N VAL A 321 -14.00 -18.53 -18.49
CA VAL A 321 -12.54 -18.57 -18.43
C VAL A 321 -12.06 -17.73 -17.25
N HIS A 322 -10.80 -17.91 -16.87
CA HIS A 322 -10.11 -17.04 -15.95
C HIS A 322 -9.10 -16.17 -16.69
N ILE A 323 -9.10 -14.89 -16.36
CA ILE A 323 -8.23 -13.84 -16.90
C ILE A 323 -7.37 -13.23 -15.78
N ASP A 324 -6.49 -12.29 -16.10
CA ASP A 324 -5.65 -11.56 -15.13
C ASP A 324 -4.64 -12.45 -14.39
N TRP A 325 -4.14 -13.51 -15.02
CA TRP A 325 -3.07 -14.34 -14.46
C TRP A 325 -1.88 -13.48 -14.00
N PRO A 326 -1.33 -13.70 -12.78
CA PRO A 326 -1.62 -14.81 -11.86
C PRO A 326 -2.79 -14.61 -10.89
N ILE A 327 -3.36 -13.39 -10.78
CA ILE A 327 -4.54 -13.12 -9.92
C ILE A 327 -5.80 -13.42 -10.73
N LEU A 328 -6.07 -14.72 -10.89
CA LEU A 328 -7.14 -15.21 -11.75
C LEU A 328 -8.52 -14.68 -11.34
N LYS A 329 -9.24 -14.12 -12.32
CA LYS A 329 -10.61 -13.65 -12.18
C LYS A 329 -11.50 -14.26 -13.24
N ARG A 330 -12.73 -14.59 -12.88
CA ARG A 330 -13.71 -15.13 -13.82
C ARG A 330 -14.13 -14.09 -14.85
N ALA A 331 -14.20 -14.53 -16.09
CA ALA A 331 -14.76 -13.80 -17.21
C ALA A 331 -15.45 -14.77 -18.17
N ARG A 332 -16.24 -14.22 -19.08
CA ARG A 332 -16.83 -14.95 -20.20
C ARG A 332 -16.30 -14.37 -21.50
N VAL A 333 -15.88 -15.21 -22.43
CA VAL A 333 -15.38 -14.73 -23.73
C VAL A 333 -16.55 -14.32 -24.61
N HIS A 334 -16.48 -13.12 -25.19
CA HIS A 334 -17.50 -12.59 -26.09
C HIS A 334 -17.09 -12.74 -27.56
N THR A 335 -15.88 -12.31 -27.93
CA THR A 335 -15.35 -12.41 -29.31
C THR A 335 -13.84 -12.67 -29.30
N LEU A 336 -13.33 -13.25 -30.40
CA LEU A 336 -11.89 -13.41 -30.63
C LEU A 336 -11.47 -12.62 -31.86
N TRP A 337 -10.28 -12.05 -31.80
CA TRP A 337 -9.70 -11.21 -32.85
C TRP A 337 -8.27 -11.66 -33.13
N THR A 338 -7.92 -11.75 -34.41
CA THR A 338 -6.54 -11.89 -34.89
C THR A 338 -6.15 -10.65 -35.68
N ALA A 339 -4.93 -10.59 -36.23
CA ALA A 339 -4.50 -9.46 -37.06
C ALA A 339 -5.34 -9.26 -38.33
N GLU A 340 -6.04 -10.30 -38.80
CA GLU A 340 -6.77 -10.28 -40.07
C GLU A 340 -8.27 -10.58 -39.92
N LYS A 341 -8.66 -11.35 -38.89
CA LYS A 341 -9.99 -11.95 -38.79
C LYS A 341 -10.63 -11.72 -37.42
N LYS A 342 -11.96 -11.65 -37.44
CA LYS A 342 -12.82 -11.53 -36.27
C LYS A 342 -13.76 -12.73 -36.20
N TYR A 343 -13.85 -13.32 -35.01
CA TYR A 343 -14.69 -14.48 -34.74
C TYR A 343 -15.80 -14.09 -33.76
N THR A 344 -17.04 -14.21 -34.22
CA THR A 344 -18.26 -13.89 -33.48
C THR A 344 -19.21 -15.07 -33.53
N LYS A 345 -20.07 -15.19 -32.52
CA LYS A 345 -21.12 -16.20 -32.52
C LYS A 345 -22.43 -15.60 -33.06
N GLU A 346 -22.98 -16.20 -34.11
CA GLU A 346 -24.29 -15.87 -34.66
C GLU A 346 -25.19 -17.10 -34.57
N GLY A 347 -26.11 -17.12 -33.60
CA GLY A 347 -26.90 -18.32 -33.30
C GLY A 347 -26.07 -19.38 -32.57
N GLU A 348 -26.03 -20.60 -33.10
CA GLU A 348 -25.17 -21.69 -32.57
C GLU A 348 -23.82 -21.79 -33.29
N ASP A 349 -23.69 -21.16 -34.46
CA ASP A 349 -22.49 -21.25 -35.30
C ASP A 349 -21.51 -20.08 -35.05
N ILE A 350 -20.22 -20.34 -35.29
CA ILE A 350 -19.17 -19.34 -35.23
C ILE A 350 -18.93 -18.79 -36.64
N VAL A 351 -19.08 -17.49 -36.79
CA VAL A 351 -18.84 -16.77 -38.03
C VAL A 351 -17.46 -16.12 -37.99
N CYS A 352 -16.71 -16.31 -39.07
CA CYS A 352 -15.41 -15.69 -39.29
C CYS A 352 -15.57 -14.59 -40.35
N ASN A 353 -15.27 -13.35 -39.97
CA ASN A 353 -15.31 -12.20 -40.87
C ASN A 353 -13.91 -11.59 -40.97
N ASP A 354 -13.52 -11.16 -42.17
CA ASP A 354 -12.29 -10.39 -42.37
C ASP A 354 -12.45 -8.99 -41.77
N LEU A 355 -11.39 -8.46 -41.16
CA LEU A 355 -11.40 -7.16 -40.51
C LEU A 355 -11.53 -6.03 -41.52
N LYS A 356 -12.43 -5.08 -41.25
CA LYS A 356 -12.49 -3.81 -41.99
C LYS A 356 -11.32 -2.92 -41.57
N LYS A 357 -10.98 -1.93 -42.41
CA LYS A 357 -9.85 -1.01 -42.14
C LYS A 357 -9.91 -0.35 -40.75
N ASP A 358 -11.07 0.14 -40.35
CA ASP A 358 -11.25 0.75 -39.01
C ASP A 358 -11.13 -0.27 -37.86
N GLU A 359 -11.46 -1.54 -38.11
CA GLU A 359 -11.35 -2.62 -37.13
C GLU A 359 -9.89 -3.10 -36.98
N VAL A 360 -9.05 -2.96 -38.00
CA VAL A 360 -7.60 -3.22 -37.91
C VAL A 360 -6.94 -2.23 -36.95
N ASP A 361 -7.22 -0.93 -37.10
CA ASP A 361 -6.71 0.10 -36.18
C ASP A 361 -7.17 -0.17 -34.74
N THR A 362 -8.44 -0.57 -34.56
CA THR A 362 -8.99 -0.94 -33.26
C THR A 362 -8.30 -2.17 -32.65
N TYR A 363 -7.92 -3.15 -33.48
CA TYR A 363 -7.18 -4.32 -33.03
C TYR A 363 -5.78 -3.96 -32.53
N GLU A 364 -5.07 -3.07 -33.23
CA GLU A 364 -3.76 -2.57 -32.78
C GLU A 364 -3.86 -1.86 -31.43
N ASP A 365 -4.91 -1.05 -31.22
CA ASP A 365 -5.20 -0.43 -29.91
C ASP A 365 -5.43 -1.48 -28.82
N TYR A 366 -6.18 -2.55 -29.10
CA TYR A 366 -6.38 -3.65 -28.14
C TYR A 366 -5.09 -4.38 -27.80
N VAL A 367 -4.22 -4.62 -28.78
CA VAL A 367 -2.89 -5.23 -28.57
C VAL A 367 -2.03 -4.32 -27.70
N ALA A 368 -2.04 -3.00 -27.93
CA ALA A 368 -1.31 -2.03 -27.12
C ALA A 368 -1.85 -1.97 -25.68
N MET A 369 -3.17 -1.99 -25.50
CA MET A 369 -3.82 -2.02 -24.18
C MET A 369 -3.46 -3.29 -23.40
N ALA A 370 -3.48 -4.45 -24.06
CA ALA A 370 -3.08 -5.73 -23.47
C ALA A 370 -1.60 -5.70 -23.09
N ARG A 371 -0.70 -5.29 -23.99
CA ARG A 371 0.75 -5.21 -23.74
C ARG A 371 1.10 -4.29 -22.58
N LYS A 372 0.48 -3.11 -22.51
CA LYS A 372 0.69 -2.17 -21.39
C LYS A 372 0.35 -2.79 -20.04
N ARG A 373 -0.68 -3.63 -20.00
CA ARG A 373 -1.13 -4.29 -18.77
C ARG A 373 -0.28 -5.51 -18.43
N GLU A 374 -0.08 -6.38 -19.41
CA GLU A 374 0.56 -7.69 -19.25
C GLU A 374 2.08 -7.54 -19.10
N PHE A 375 2.72 -6.83 -20.02
CA PHE A 375 4.17 -6.65 -20.03
C PHE A 375 4.60 -5.44 -19.20
N GLU A 376 4.22 -4.22 -19.57
CA GLU A 376 4.80 -3.00 -18.96
C GLU A 376 4.52 -2.87 -17.47
N ARG A 377 3.40 -3.44 -16.98
CA ARG A 377 3.02 -3.39 -15.57
C ARG A 377 3.30 -4.68 -14.80
N CYS A 378 3.11 -5.85 -15.41
CA CYS A 378 3.21 -7.14 -14.70
C CYS A 378 4.48 -7.94 -15.07
N GLY A 379 5.25 -7.54 -16.07
CA GLY A 379 6.45 -8.26 -16.51
C GLY A 379 6.14 -9.60 -17.16
N ILE A 380 4.96 -9.78 -17.75
CA ILE A 380 4.56 -11.02 -18.43
C ILE A 380 4.77 -10.84 -19.92
N ASP A 381 5.68 -11.62 -20.48
CA ASP A 381 6.00 -11.61 -21.90
C ASP A 381 5.25 -12.73 -22.63
N VAL A 382 4.52 -12.31 -23.65
CA VAL A 382 3.75 -13.18 -24.53
C VAL A 382 4.37 -12.99 -25.90
N ASP A 383 5.44 -13.76 -26.17
CA ASP A 383 6.28 -13.69 -27.38
C ASP A 383 5.41 -13.64 -28.65
N GLU A 384 4.77 -14.77 -28.98
CA GLU A 384 3.85 -14.91 -30.11
C GLU A 384 2.39 -14.95 -29.64
N ARG A 385 1.72 -13.80 -29.76
CA ARG A 385 0.28 -13.69 -29.48
C ARG A 385 -0.50 -14.39 -30.60
N LYS A 386 -1.33 -15.38 -30.25
CA LYS A 386 -2.28 -15.97 -31.21
C LYS A 386 -3.39 -15.00 -31.62
N GLY A 387 -3.72 -14.07 -30.73
CA GLY A 387 -4.77 -13.07 -30.93
C GLY A 387 -5.21 -12.47 -29.60
N ILE A 388 -6.26 -11.66 -29.65
CA ILE A 388 -6.88 -11.02 -28.50
C ILE A 388 -8.29 -11.57 -28.30
N ALA A 389 -8.64 -11.89 -27.07
CA ALA A 389 -9.99 -12.19 -26.66
C ALA A 389 -10.63 -10.96 -26.00
N LEU A 390 -11.82 -10.57 -26.47
CA LEU A 390 -12.66 -9.62 -25.75
C LEU A 390 -13.48 -10.41 -24.73
N VAL A 391 -13.19 -10.17 -23.45
CA VAL A 391 -13.78 -10.90 -22.33
C VAL A 391 -14.65 -9.98 -21.47
N CYS A 392 -15.78 -10.50 -21.00
CA CYS A 392 -16.69 -9.82 -20.08
C CYS A 392 -16.41 -10.32 -18.65
N PRO A 393 -15.75 -9.53 -17.79
CA PRO A 393 -15.48 -9.95 -16.42
C PRO A 393 -16.75 -10.17 -15.60
N MET A 394 -16.68 -11.04 -14.59
CA MET A 394 -17.77 -11.21 -13.63
C MET A 394 -17.92 -9.96 -12.74
N LEU A 395 -19.11 -9.37 -12.71
CA LEU A 395 -19.43 -8.24 -11.83
C LEU A 395 -19.86 -8.70 -10.43
N GLY A 396 -20.51 -9.86 -10.35
CA GLY A 396 -21.00 -10.39 -9.08
C GLY A 396 -22.04 -11.48 -9.27
N LEU A 397 -22.81 -11.71 -8.21
CA LEU A 397 -23.90 -12.69 -8.16
C LEU A 397 -25.24 -11.96 -8.24
N GLN A 398 -26.09 -12.39 -9.16
CA GLN A 398 -27.46 -11.94 -9.32
C GLN A 398 -28.42 -13.01 -8.79
N TYR A 399 -29.31 -12.60 -7.90
CA TYR A 399 -30.39 -13.44 -7.38
C TYR A 399 -31.57 -13.34 -8.34
N ARG A 400 -31.99 -14.46 -8.92
CA ARG A 400 -33.15 -14.54 -9.82
C ARG A 400 -34.18 -15.47 -9.21
N VAL A 401 -35.46 -15.11 -9.36
CA VAL A 401 -36.56 -15.98 -8.98
C VAL A 401 -36.92 -16.85 -10.19
N GLU A 402 -36.60 -18.14 -10.12
CA GLU A 402 -36.90 -19.14 -11.15
C GLU A 402 -37.70 -20.29 -10.50
N LYS A 403 -38.83 -20.68 -11.09
CA LYS A 403 -39.65 -21.83 -10.62
C LYS A 403 -39.90 -21.84 -9.10
N GLN A 404 -40.28 -20.69 -8.52
CA GLN A 404 -40.55 -20.51 -7.07
C GLN A 404 -39.33 -20.73 -6.14
N LYS A 405 -38.10 -20.65 -6.66
CA LYS A 405 -36.87 -20.63 -5.87
C LYS A 405 -36.03 -19.43 -6.22
N VAL A 406 -35.18 -19.01 -5.29
CA VAL A 406 -34.15 -18.01 -5.56
C VAL A 406 -32.90 -18.73 -6.03
N VAL A 407 -32.59 -18.59 -7.32
CA VAL A 407 -31.40 -19.14 -7.96
C VAL A 407 -30.35 -18.04 -8.07
N ILE A 408 -29.15 -18.33 -7.58
CA ILE A 408 -28.02 -17.43 -7.72
C ILE A 408 -27.32 -17.71 -9.05
N ARG A 409 -27.25 -16.71 -9.92
CA ARG A 409 -26.53 -16.74 -11.20
C ARG A 409 -25.42 -15.70 -11.22
N ARG A 410 -24.40 -15.92 -12.04
CA ARG A 410 -23.34 -14.94 -12.27
C ARG A 410 -23.84 -13.81 -13.15
N GLN A 411 -23.48 -12.58 -12.79
CA GLN A 411 -23.68 -11.40 -13.61
C GLN A 411 -22.36 -11.03 -14.28
N TRP A 412 -22.44 -10.81 -15.59
CA TRP A 412 -21.29 -10.45 -16.43
C TRP A 412 -21.37 -8.99 -16.84
N CYS A 413 -20.22 -8.42 -17.14
CA CYS A 413 -20.11 -7.13 -17.77
C CYS A 413 -20.85 -7.12 -19.13
N PRO A 414 -21.55 -6.03 -19.50
CA PRO A 414 -22.11 -5.89 -20.85
C PRO A 414 -21.02 -6.02 -21.93
N PRO A 415 -21.34 -6.50 -23.13
CA PRO A 415 -20.37 -6.63 -24.22
C PRO A 415 -19.66 -5.34 -24.63
N GLU A 416 -20.31 -4.18 -24.44
CA GLU A 416 -19.76 -2.85 -24.73
C GLU A 416 -18.55 -2.51 -23.86
N ASP A 417 -18.49 -3.07 -22.65
CA ASP A 417 -17.44 -2.87 -21.66
C ASP A 417 -16.46 -4.08 -21.61
N ALA A 418 -16.43 -4.89 -22.66
CA ALA A 418 -15.52 -6.04 -22.75
C ALA A 418 -14.05 -5.58 -22.75
N ARG A 419 -13.18 -6.37 -22.14
CA ARG A 419 -11.75 -6.05 -21.99
C ARG A 419 -10.90 -6.90 -22.93
N PRO A 420 -9.89 -6.33 -23.60
CA PRO A 420 -8.95 -7.10 -24.38
C PRO A 420 -7.95 -7.83 -23.47
N VAL A 421 -7.76 -9.13 -23.72
CA VAL A 421 -6.77 -9.98 -23.04
C VAL A 421 -6.11 -10.89 -24.08
N SER A 422 -4.80 -11.08 -23.99
CA SER A 422 -4.08 -12.03 -24.85
C SER A 422 -4.64 -13.45 -24.67
N ILE A 423 -4.97 -14.14 -25.78
CA ILE A 423 -5.53 -15.51 -25.74
C ILE A 423 -4.63 -16.48 -24.96
N ASN A 424 -3.31 -16.31 -25.09
CA ASN A 424 -2.29 -17.11 -24.40
C ASN A 424 -2.41 -17.05 -22.86
N LEU A 425 -3.04 -16.02 -22.30
CA LEU A 425 -3.22 -15.82 -20.85
C LEU A 425 -4.59 -16.28 -20.33
N LEU A 426 -5.47 -16.81 -21.19
CA LEU A 426 -6.75 -17.36 -20.76
C LEU A 426 -6.55 -18.74 -20.12
N VAL A 427 -7.15 -18.94 -18.95
CA VAL A 427 -7.13 -20.22 -18.25
C VAL A 427 -8.54 -20.83 -18.28
N GLN A 428 -8.65 -22.07 -18.73
CA GLN A 428 -9.90 -22.85 -18.71
C GLN A 428 -9.85 -23.91 -17.60
N GLY A 429 -11.01 -24.24 -17.01
CA GLY A 429 -11.15 -25.40 -16.14
C GLY A 429 -10.39 -25.33 -14.81
N ALA A 430 -9.99 -24.15 -14.34
CA ALA A 430 -9.37 -24.01 -13.02
C ALA A 430 -10.35 -24.44 -11.91
N LEU A 431 -9.92 -25.36 -11.04
CA LEU A 431 -10.70 -25.82 -9.90
C LEU A 431 -10.74 -24.72 -8.84
N GLU A 432 -11.85 -24.01 -8.77
CA GLU A 432 -12.05 -22.91 -7.83
C GLU A 432 -12.86 -23.36 -6.60
N ASP A 433 -12.55 -22.81 -5.44
CA ASP A 433 -13.37 -23.01 -4.25
C ASP A 433 -14.75 -22.36 -4.46
N GLY A 434 -15.73 -23.20 -4.79
CA GLY A 434 -17.07 -22.80 -5.19
C GLY A 434 -17.84 -22.22 -4.02
N GLY A 435 -17.87 -20.89 -3.88
CA GLY A 435 -18.54 -20.18 -2.80
C GLY A 435 -20.06 -20.40 -2.70
N ARG A 436 -20.87 -19.37 -2.98
CA ARG A 436 -22.35 -19.43 -2.91
C ARG A 436 -23.03 -19.69 -4.25
N ASP A 437 -22.22 -19.98 -5.26
CA ASP A 437 -22.62 -20.07 -6.64
C ASP A 437 -23.41 -21.36 -6.92
N GLY A 438 -24.50 -21.26 -7.68
CA GLY A 438 -25.41 -22.38 -7.91
C GLY A 438 -26.16 -22.87 -6.67
N LYS A 439 -26.05 -22.21 -5.51
CA LYS A 439 -26.90 -22.49 -4.35
C LYS A 439 -28.32 -21.99 -4.65
N GLU A 440 -29.28 -22.85 -4.34
CA GLU A 440 -30.70 -22.52 -4.37
C GLU A 440 -31.18 -22.24 -2.95
N TYR A 441 -31.95 -21.18 -2.79
CA TYR A 441 -32.65 -20.89 -1.54
C TYR A 441 -34.15 -20.99 -1.77
N SER A 442 -34.86 -21.46 -0.75
CA SER A 442 -36.30 -21.30 -0.72
C SER A 442 -36.67 -19.82 -0.58
N LEU A 443 -37.88 -19.46 -1.02
CA LEU A 443 -38.36 -18.08 -0.90
C LEU A 443 -38.52 -17.64 0.56
N GLU A 444 -38.75 -18.59 1.48
CA GLU A 444 -38.83 -18.36 2.92
C GLU A 444 -37.47 -18.03 3.53
N GLU A 445 -36.42 -18.77 3.15
CA GLU A 445 -35.04 -18.51 3.58
C GLU A 445 -34.50 -17.20 3.00
N ALA A 446 -34.86 -16.88 1.76
CA ALA A 446 -34.42 -15.64 1.10
C ALA A 446 -35.07 -14.39 1.70
N TYR A 447 -36.32 -14.50 2.15
CA TYR A 447 -37.09 -13.39 2.75
C TYR A 447 -37.73 -13.80 4.08
N PRO A 448 -36.94 -13.94 5.16
CA PRO A 448 -37.47 -14.33 6.45
C PRO A 448 -38.35 -13.22 7.04
N VAL A 449 -39.37 -13.62 7.82
CA VAL A 449 -40.24 -12.67 8.51
C VAL A 449 -39.43 -11.80 9.47
N ASN A 450 -39.76 -10.51 9.56
CA ASN A 450 -39.03 -9.47 10.28
C ASN A 450 -37.67 -9.08 9.68
N SER A 451 -37.33 -9.57 8.48
CA SER A 451 -36.16 -9.05 7.75
C SER A 451 -36.42 -7.66 7.18
N LYS A 452 -35.34 -6.88 7.06
CA LYS A 452 -35.35 -5.55 6.45
C LYS A 452 -35.11 -5.68 4.95
N VAL A 453 -36.02 -5.12 4.15
CA VAL A 453 -35.97 -5.11 2.67
C VAL A 453 -36.08 -3.69 2.14
N PHE A 454 -35.76 -3.49 0.86
CA PHE A 454 -35.91 -2.21 0.17
C PHE A 454 -36.86 -2.35 -1.02
N ILE A 455 -37.75 -1.38 -1.19
CA ILE A 455 -38.72 -1.36 -2.27
C ILE A 455 -38.04 -0.77 -3.52
N ILE A 456 -37.96 -1.55 -4.60
CA ILE A 456 -37.31 -1.15 -5.86
C ILE A 456 -38.30 -1.03 -7.03
N SER A 457 -39.60 -0.99 -6.75
CA SER A 457 -40.63 -0.86 -7.79
C SER A 457 -40.71 0.59 -8.29
N PRO A 458 -40.39 0.88 -9.57
CA PRO A 458 -40.34 2.26 -10.07
C PRO A 458 -41.70 2.97 -10.08
N SER A 459 -42.79 2.21 -10.13
CA SER A 459 -44.16 2.72 -10.08
C SER A 459 -44.66 2.99 -8.66
N SER A 460 -43.90 2.56 -7.64
CA SER A 460 -44.26 2.77 -6.25
C SER A 460 -43.77 4.13 -5.76
N LYS A 461 -44.63 4.85 -5.02
CA LYS A 461 -44.25 6.07 -4.28
C LYS A 461 -43.16 5.81 -3.23
N TYR A 462 -42.94 4.54 -2.87
CA TYR A 462 -41.97 4.12 -1.86
C TYR A 462 -40.68 3.54 -2.46
N TYR A 463 -40.33 3.88 -3.71
CA TYR A 463 -39.05 3.46 -4.30
C TYR A 463 -37.85 3.94 -3.45
N GLY A 464 -36.94 3.02 -3.11
CA GLY A 464 -35.77 3.26 -2.26
C GLY A 464 -36.05 3.18 -0.74
N TYR A 465 -37.31 2.99 -0.32
CA TYR A 465 -37.65 2.94 1.10
C TYR A 465 -37.33 1.60 1.73
N SER A 466 -36.90 1.66 2.99
CA SER A 466 -36.77 0.46 3.81
C SER A 466 -38.13 0.02 4.37
N ALA A 467 -38.40 -1.27 4.24
CA ALA A 467 -39.58 -1.93 4.77
C ALA A 467 -39.19 -3.19 5.56
N VAL A 468 -40.10 -3.69 6.39
CA VAL A 468 -39.94 -4.93 7.14
C VAL A 468 -40.94 -5.96 6.62
N VAL A 469 -40.47 -7.18 6.37
CA VAL A 469 -41.31 -8.30 5.93
C VAL A 469 -42.24 -8.72 7.06
N ARG A 470 -43.56 -8.66 6.84
CA ARG A 470 -44.58 -9.12 7.81
C ARG A 470 -45.08 -10.50 7.48
N GLU A 471 -45.39 -10.73 6.21
CA GLU A 471 -45.86 -12.02 5.72
C GLU A 471 -45.17 -12.36 4.40
N ASN A 472 -44.67 -13.58 4.32
CA ASN A 472 -44.10 -14.13 3.11
C ASN A 472 -45.11 -15.05 2.42
N ASN A 473 -45.95 -14.46 1.56
CA ASN A 473 -46.94 -15.19 0.76
C ASN A 473 -46.43 -15.48 -0.67
N LEU A 474 -45.10 -15.54 -0.87
CA LEU A 474 -44.51 -15.71 -2.21
C LEU A 474 -44.82 -17.07 -2.84
N LEU A 475 -44.98 -18.13 -2.04
CA LEU A 475 -45.32 -19.48 -2.53
C LEU A 475 -46.80 -19.61 -2.91
N THR A 476 -47.70 -18.95 -2.18
CA THR A 476 -49.16 -19.11 -2.35
C THR A 476 -49.78 -18.07 -3.27
N LYS A 477 -49.31 -16.82 -3.22
CA LYS A 477 -49.90 -15.66 -3.92
C LYS A 477 -48.90 -14.89 -4.76
N SER A 478 -47.61 -15.29 -4.78
CA SER A 478 -46.52 -14.55 -5.45
C SER A 478 -46.36 -13.11 -4.98
N THR A 479 -46.78 -12.79 -3.75
CA THR A 479 -46.71 -11.44 -3.17
C THR A 479 -46.04 -11.45 -1.80
N LEU A 480 -45.21 -10.44 -1.53
CA LEU A 480 -44.59 -10.20 -0.23
C LEU A 480 -45.29 -9.02 0.46
N THR A 481 -45.82 -9.22 1.67
CA THR A 481 -46.44 -8.14 2.45
C THR A 481 -45.38 -7.49 3.32
N VAL A 482 -45.13 -6.19 3.09
CA VAL A 482 -44.12 -5.42 3.80
C VAL A 482 -44.74 -4.21 4.50
N SER A 483 -44.24 -3.87 5.68
CA SER A 483 -44.61 -2.63 6.37
C SER A 483 -43.46 -1.63 6.28
N CYS A 484 -43.72 -0.43 5.77
CA CYS A 484 -42.76 0.67 5.74
C CYS A 484 -43.29 1.89 6.50
N THR A 485 -42.40 2.65 7.12
CA THR A 485 -42.72 3.96 7.70
C THR A 485 -42.44 5.03 6.66
N ALA A 486 -43.47 5.77 6.24
CA ALA A 486 -43.29 6.92 5.35
C ALA A 486 -42.57 8.06 6.10
N PRO A 487 -41.72 8.86 5.43
CA PRO A 487 -41.12 10.02 6.06
C PRO A 487 -42.13 11.16 6.13
N ALA A 488 -41.93 12.09 7.05
CA ALA A 488 -42.79 13.24 7.21
C ALA A 488 -42.69 14.26 6.05
N VAL A 489 -41.59 14.23 5.27
CA VAL A 489 -41.29 15.23 4.23
C VAL A 489 -40.81 14.53 2.95
N ASP A 490 -41.48 14.81 1.85
CA ASP A 490 -41.08 14.42 0.49
C ASP A 490 -40.24 15.56 -0.10
N VAL A 491 -38.93 15.34 -0.26
CA VAL A 491 -38.01 16.37 -0.77
C VAL A 491 -38.05 16.33 -2.30
N ASN A 492 -38.77 17.26 -2.91
CA ASN A 492 -38.92 17.36 -4.35
C ASN A 492 -37.91 18.34 -4.96
N PHE A 493 -37.04 17.84 -5.85
CA PHE A 493 -36.00 18.64 -6.53
C PHE A 493 -36.41 19.15 -7.93
N VAL A 494 -37.66 18.95 -8.36
CA VAL A 494 -38.13 19.30 -9.72
C VAL A 494 -37.92 20.78 -10.02
N ASP A 495 -38.18 21.68 -9.06
CA ASP A 495 -37.99 23.12 -9.27
C ASP A 495 -36.52 23.51 -9.42
N ILE A 496 -35.62 22.81 -8.73
CA ILE A 496 -34.16 23.01 -8.85
C ILE A 496 -33.68 22.49 -10.22
N ILE A 497 -34.17 21.32 -10.65
CA ILE A 497 -33.84 20.74 -11.95
C ILE A 497 -34.35 21.62 -13.10
N ARG A 498 -35.59 22.13 -13.01
CA ARG A 498 -36.16 23.04 -14.02
C ARG A 498 -35.37 24.34 -14.14
N ASN A 499 -34.80 24.81 -13.04
CA ASN A 499 -33.98 26.03 -13.00
C ASN A 499 -32.47 25.72 -13.00
N TYR A 500 -32.06 24.51 -13.41
CA TYR A 500 -30.66 24.09 -13.33
C TYR A 500 -29.74 25.05 -14.06
N ASP A 501 -30.08 25.49 -15.28
CA ASP A 501 -29.24 26.41 -16.05
C ASP A 501 -29.04 27.76 -15.34
N ARG A 502 -30.07 28.23 -14.61
CA ARG A 502 -30.01 29.47 -13.82
C ARG A 502 -29.09 29.34 -12.60
N PHE A 503 -29.05 28.15 -11.98
CA PHE A 503 -28.20 27.87 -10.83
C PHE A 503 -26.82 27.32 -11.22
N SER A 504 -26.65 26.91 -12.48
CA SER A 504 -25.42 26.33 -12.98
C SER A 504 -24.32 27.39 -13.09
N VAL A 505 -23.10 27.01 -12.74
CA VAL A 505 -21.94 27.87 -12.88
C VAL A 505 -21.55 27.93 -14.37
N PRO A 506 -21.45 29.12 -14.99
CA PRO A 506 -20.97 29.23 -16.35
C PRO A 506 -19.48 28.91 -16.42
N TRP A 507 -19.10 28.12 -17.42
CA TRP A 507 -17.74 27.63 -17.63
C TRP A 507 -17.14 28.27 -18.89
N TYR A 508 -15.91 28.77 -18.76
CA TYR A 508 -15.18 29.44 -19.82
C TYR A 508 -13.90 28.68 -20.17
N SER A 509 -13.51 28.73 -21.44
CA SER A 509 -12.24 28.21 -21.94
C SER A 509 -11.05 29.05 -21.47
N LEU A 510 -9.84 28.50 -21.57
CA LEU A 510 -8.60 29.22 -21.24
C LEU A 510 -8.46 30.53 -22.04
N HIS A 511 -8.87 30.52 -23.32
CA HIS A 511 -8.80 31.71 -24.20
C HIS A 511 -9.76 32.81 -23.74
N GLU A 512 -10.98 32.45 -23.34
CA GLU A 512 -11.97 33.42 -22.85
C GLU A 512 -11.57 34.02 -21.50
N ILE A 513 -11.02 33.22 -20.59
CA ILE A 513 -10.51 33.68 -19.29
C ILE A 513 -9.34 34.65 -19.51
N ALA A 514 -8.37 34.27 -20.34
CA ALA A 514 -7.21 35.12 -20.65
C ALA A 514 -7.65 36.50 -21.20
N LYS A 515 -8.66 36.51 -22.07
CA LYS A 515 -9.26 37.75 -22.60
C LYS A 515 -9.93 38.59 -21.50
N ARG A 516 -10.65 37.95 -20.57
CA ARG A 516 -11.36 38.63 -19.47
C ARG A 516 -10.44 39.15 -18.36
N THR A 517 -9.33 38.47 -18.11
CA THR A 517 -8.33 38.89 -17.11
C THR A 517 -7.25 39.78 -17.70
N SER A 518 -7.22 39.98 -19.03
CA SER A 518 -6.13 40.66 -19.75
C SER A 518 -4.73 40.07 -19.47
N LEU A 519 -4.67 38.77 -19.16
CA LEU A 519 -3.43 38.04 -18.88
C LEU A 519 -3.09 37.12 -20.06
N ASN A 520 -1.81 36.78 -20.23
CA ASN A 520 -1.40 35.80 -21.22
C ASN A 520 -1.94 34.40 -20.83
N LYS A 521 -2.41 33.62 -21.83
CA LYS A 521 -2.88 32.23 -21.67
C LYS A 521 -1.91 31.35 -20.89
N ASP A 522 -0.60 31.49 -21.10
CA ASP A 522 0.40 30.62 -20.49
C ASP A 522 0.61 30.97 -19.01
N VAL A 523 0.54 32.26 -18.70
CA VAL A 523 0.57 32.79 -17.32
C VAL A 523 -0.65 32.31 -16.55
N VAL A 524 -1.85 32.44 -17.13
CA VAL A 524 -3.09 31.91 -16.53
C VAL A 524 -2.98 30.40 -16.34
N ALA A 525 -2.46 29.67 -17.32
CA ALA A 525 -2.31 28.23 -17.23
C ALA A 525 -1.33 27.79 -16.13
N ARG A 526 -0.28 28.58 -15.86
CA ARG A 526 0.73 28.28 -14.84
C ARG A 526 0.28 28.69 -13.44
N ILE A 527 -0.24 29.91 -13.28
CA ILE A 527 -0.72 30.44 -11.99
C ILE A 527 -1.91 29.63 -11.47
N THR A 528 -2.82 29.18 -12.36
CA THR A 528 -3.94 28.33 -11.94
C THR A 528 -3.49 26.92 -11.51
N GLY A 529 -2.25 26.51 -11.80
CA GLY A 529 -1.68 25.24 -11.38
C GLY A 529 -0.81 25.35 -10.11
N CYS A 530 -0.03 24.31 -9.85
CA CYS A 530 0.97 24.32 -8.78
C CYS A 530 2.29 24.88 -9.29
N VAL A 531 2.75 25.96 -8.66
CA VAL A 531 4.07 26.54 -8.88
C VAL A 531 4.78 26.60 -7.54
N TYR A 532 5.94 25.97 -7.47
CA TYR A 532 6.78 25.97 -6.29
C TYR A 532 7.96 26.91 -6.52
N MET A 533 8.23 27.76 -5.55
CA MET A 533 9.43 28.59 -5.49
C MET A 533 10.34 28.02 -4.42
N ASN A 534 11.61 27.81 -4.77
CA ASN A 534 12.61 27.39 -3.78
C ASN A 534 13.07 28.63 -3.02
N ALA A 535 12.83 28.67 -1.72
CA ALA A 535 13.37 29.72 -0.85
C ALA A 535 14.77 29.31 -0.35
N CYS A 536 15.79 29.33 -1.21
CA CYS A 536 17.18 29.22 -0.77
C CYS A 536 18.09 30.15 -1.57
N ASP A 537 18.71 31.12 -0.90
CA ASP A 537 20.02 31.60 -1.29
C ASP A 537 21.02 30.44 -1.11
N ARG A 538 21.91 30.22 -2.08
CA ARG A 538 22.95 29.19 -1.96
C ARG A 538 23.81 29.50 -0.73
N PRO A 539 23.93 28.61 0.28
CA PRO A 539 24.95 28.77 1.29
C PRO A 539 26.32 28.52 0.63
N THR A 540 27.30 29.36 0.95
CA THR A 540 28.66 29.31 0.40
C THR A 540 29.55 28.23 1.04
N ASP A 541 29.09 27.53 2.09
CA ASP A 541 29.89 26.54 2.81
C ASP A 541 29.26 25.14 2.80
N ALA A 542 30.08 24.14 2.46
CA ALA A 542 29.68 22.77 2.14
C ALA A 542 29.42 21.86 3.37
N THR A 543 29.46 22.38 4.59
CA THR A 543 29.45 21.56 5.82
C THR A 543 28.19 21.69 6.69
N THR A 544 27.26 22.59 6.36
CA THR A 544 25.98 22.76 7.09
C THR A 544 24.81 22.99 6.14
N ALA A 545 24.74 22.23 5.05
CA ALA A 545 23.57 22.20 4.18
C ALA A 545 22.49 21.31 4.82
N VAL A 546 21.74 21.85 5.79
CA VAL A 546 20.43 21.31 6.16
C VAL A 546 19.53 21.51 4.95
N TYR A 547 19.32 20.44 4.17
CA TYR A 547 18.46 20.44 2.98
C TYR A 547 16.97 20.42 3.38
N THR A 548 16.51 21.41 4.14
CA THR A 548 15.09 21.75 4.12
C THR A 548 14.87 22.57 2.85
N SER A 549 14.62 21.90 1.72
CA SER A 549 14.12 22.60 0.53
C SER A 549 12.70 23.07 0.82
N ASP A 550 12.56 24.18 1.53
CA ASP A 550 11.28 24.84 1.75
C ASP A 550 10.79 25.37 0.40
N ARG A 551 10.02 24.51 -0.26
CA ARG A 551 9.33 24.80 -1.50
C ARG A 551 8.04 25.51 -1.16
N THR A 552 8.04 26.83 -1.25
CA THR A 552 6.82 27.62 -1.05
C THR A 552 5.94 27.52 -2.28
N ALA A 553 4.71 27.04 -2.12
CA ALA A 553 3.71 27.05 -3.18
C ALA A 553 3.21 28.49 -3.40
N ILE A 554 3.43 29.02 -4.60
CA ILE A 554 2.98 30.37 -5.01
C ILE A 554 1.85 30.32 -6.03
N GLY A 555 1.58 29.16 -6.64
CA GLY A 555 0.42 28.99 -7.54
C GLY A 555 -0.91 29.03 -6.78
N LEU A 556 -1.99 29.33 -7.48
CA LEU A 556 -3.35 29.32 -6.93
C LEU A 556 -3.92 27.91 -6.72
N GLU A 557 -3.23 26.87 -7.22
CA GLU A 557 -3.57 25.45 -7.02
C GLU A 557 -5.01 25.08 -7.40
N LEU A 558 -5.58 25.79 -8.37
CA LEU A 558 -6.95 25.57 -8.82
C LEU A 558 -7.07 24.35 -9.73
N LYS A 559 -5.98 23.89 -10.35
CA LYS A 559 -5.91 22.67 -11.16
C LYS A 559 -4.64 21.87 -10.91
N PHE A 560 -4.78 20.54 -10.94
CA PHE A 560 -3.65 19.62 -10.81
C PHE A 560 -3.62 18.67 -12.00
N SER A 561 -3.05 19.11 -13.13
CA SER A 561 -3.04 18.33 -14.39
C SER A 561 -2.43 16.94 -14.25
N LYS A 562 -1.33 16.80 -13.49
CA LYS A 562 -0.65 15.51 -13.27
C LYS A 562 -1.46 14.56 -12.39
N ARG A 563 -2.20 15.09 -11.41
CA ARG A 563 -3.02 14.31 -10.47
C ARG A 563 -4.46 14.12 -10.95
N ASN A 564 -4.82 14.76 -12.06
CA ASN A 564 -6.18 14.84 -12.59
C ASN A 564 -7.22 15.36 -11.57
N LEU A 565 -6.84 16.37 -10.77
CA LEU A 565 -7.72 17.00 -9.77
C LEU A 565 -8.08 18.43 -10.15
N SER A 566 -9.27 18.86 -9.75
CA SER A 566 -9.83 20.20 -9.97
C SER A 566 -10.43 20.73 -8.67
N VAL A 567 -10.30 22.03 -8.44
CA VAL A 567 -10.97 22.68 -7.30
C VAL A 567 -12.42 22.98 -7.67
N PRO A 568 -13.41 22.46 -6.90
CA PRO A 568 -14.84 22.70 -7.15
C PRO A 568 -15.16 24.18 -7.28
N ASP A 569 -16.13 24.52 -8.13
CA ASP A 569 -16.54 25.90 -8.49
C ASP A 569 -15.48 26.79 -9.15
N TYR A 570 -14.19 26.41 -9.20
CA TYR A 570 -13.13 27.21 -9.82
C TYR A 570 -12.70 26.64 -11.17
N THR A 571 -12.37 25.35 -11.21
CA THR A 571 -11.94 24.66 -12.43
C THR A 571 -12.71 23.36 -12.65
N ARG A 572 -12.77 22.94 -13.91
CA ARG A 572 -13.31 21.65 -14.31
C ARG A 572 -12.52 21.12 -15.51
N ARG A 573 -12.36 19.81 -15.61
CA ARG A 573 -11.83 19.14 -16.79
C ARG A 573 -12.96 18.51 -17.61
N THR A 574 -12.97 18.74 -18.93
CA THR A 574 -13.94 18.12 -19.84
C THR A 574 -13.56 16.66 -20.12
N LYS A 575 -14.49 15.87 -20.68
CA LYS A 575 -14.23 14.48 -21.09
C LYS A 575 -13.12 14.40 -22.16
N GLU A 576 -13.01 15.41 -23.01
CA GLU A 576 -11.97 15.57 -24.04
C GLU A 576 -10.63 16.03 -23.45
N GLY A 577 -10.55 16.28 -22.14
CA GLY A 577 -9.31 16.60 -21.43
C GLY A 577 -8.98 18.09 -21.31
N TYR A 578 -9.81 18.98 -21.84
CA TYR A 578 -9.63 20.44 -21.77
C TYR A 578 -10.01 21.02 -20.40
N TRP A 579 -9.32 22.09 -20.00
CA TRP A 579 -9.60 22.82 -18.76
C TRP A 579 -10.57 23.97 -18.99
N GLN A 580 -11.61 24.02 -18.17
CA GLN A 580 -12.58 25.10 -18.08
C GLN A 580 -12.52 25.77 -16.71
N TYR A 581 -12.89 27.04 -16.67
CA TYR A 581 -12.76 27.90 -15.49
C TYR A 581 -14.05 28.70 -15.27
N SER A 582 -14.41 28.98 -14.03
CA SER A 582 -15.61 29.77 -13.70
C SER A 582 -15.33 31.27 -13.56
N ASN A 583 -16.39 32.06 -13.33
CA ASN A 583 -16.25 33.47 -12.94
C ASN A 583 -15.52 33.67 -11.60
N LYS A 584 -15.61 32.72 -10.64
CA LYS A 584 -14.86 32.82 -9.37
C LYS A 584 -13.36 32.81 -9.64
N THR A 585 -12.91 32.02 -10.61
CA THR A 585 -11.51 31.99 -11.04
C THR A 585 -11.06 33.31 -11.67
N VAL A 586 -11.92 33.97 -12.46
CA VAL A 586 -11.61 35.30 -13.02
C VAL A 586 -11.35 36.31 -11.91
N VAL A 587 -12.26 36.38 -10.93
CA VAL A 587 -12.14 37.32 -9.80
C VAL A 587 -10.89 37.03 -8.99
N LEU A 588 -10.61 35.76 -8.70
CA LEU A 588 -9.41 35.35 -7.96
C LEU A 588 -8.12 35.69 -8.72
N LEU A 589 -8.08 35.45 -10.03
CA LEU A 589 -6.93 35.81 -10.87
C LEU A 589 -6.71 37.32 -10.92
N GLN A 590 -7.77 38.12 -10.99
CA GLN A 590 -7.67 39.59 -10.95
C GLN A 590 -7.16 40.08 -9.59
N GLN A 591 -7.66 39.52 -8.49
CA GLN A 591 -7.17 39.84 -7.14
C GLN A 591 -5.72 39.43 -6.94
N TYR A 592 -5.34 38.25 -7.42
CA TYR A 592 -3.97 37.76 -7.39
C TYR A 592 -3.04 38.65 -8.22
N ALA A 593 -3.50 39.09 -9.40
CA ALA A 593 -2.76 40.01 -10.27
C ALA A 593 -2.56 41.40 -9.65
N GLN A 594 -3.54 41.90 -8.88
CA GLN A 594 -3.43 43.19 -8.18
C GLN A 594 -2.48 43.16 -6.98
N LYS A 595 -2.34 42.01 -6.31
CA LYS A 595 -1.51 41.86 -5.10
C LYS A 595 -0.03 41.60 -5.38
N LEU A 596 0.32 41.09 -6.56
CA LEU A 596 1.71 40.81 -6.95
C LEU A 596 2.36 42.03 -7.63
N VAL A 597 3.66 42.22 -7.38
CA VAL A 597 4.46 43.26 -8.03
C VAL A 597 4.64 42.90 -9.51
N PRO A 598 4.61 43.85 -10.47
CA PRO A 598 4.72 43.56 -11.91
C PRO A 598 5.93 42.71 -12.33
N ARG A 599 7.02 42.70 -11.53
CA ARG A 599 8.22 41.87 -11.75
C ARG A 599 7.94 40.37 -11.66
N ASP A 600 7.01 39.92 -10.80
CA ASP A 600 6.73 38.49 -10.60
C ASP A 600 5.98 37.90 -11.80
N PHE A 601 5.13 38.69 -12.46
CA PHE A 601 4.47 38.32 -13.72
C PHE A 601 5.45 38.19 -14.88
N GLU A 602 6.54 38.96 -14.85
CA GLU A 602 7.60 38.86 -15.85
C GLU A 602 8.40 37.56 -15.69
N ILE A 603 8.56 37.06 -14.46
CA ILE A 603 9.15 35.73 -14.18
C ILE A 603 8.27 34.63 -14.77
N TYR A 604 6.95 34.69 -14.59
CA TYR A 604 6.03 33.73 -15.21
C TYR A 604 6.03 33.78 -16.74
N ARG A 605 6.27 34.97 -17.31
CA ARG A 605 6.30 35.19 -18.77
C ARG A 605 7.62 34.80 -19.42
N ARG A 606 8.76 34.95 -18.73
CA ARG A 606 10.10 34.58 -19.24
C ARG A 606 10.45 33.10 -19.01
N SER A 607 9.77 32.44 -18.09
CA SER A 607 9.97 31.02 -17.75
C SER A 607 8.99 30.05 -18.43
N ALA A 608 7.98 30.58 -19.11
CA ALA A 608 7.10 29.86 -20.04
C ALA A 608 7.70 29.93 -21.43
#